data_AF-A0A3D0PNZ6-F1
#
_entry.id   AF-A0A3D0PNZ6-F1
#
_cell.length_a   1.000
_cell.length_b   1.000
_cell.length_c   1.000
_cell.angle_alpha   90.00
_cell.angle_beta   90.00
_cell.angle_gamma   90.00
#
_symmetry.space_group_name_H-M   'P 1'
#
loop_
_entity.id
_entity.type
_entity.pdbx_description
1 polymer ?
#
loop_
_entity_poly.entity_id
_entity_poly.type
_entity_poly.pdbx_seq_one_letter_code
_entity_poly.pdbx_strand_id
1 'polypeptide(L)'
;MLDNLQLIDERILFFIQNNWKTPALDHVMVFLTSLGNAGVLWICIAAILIFSKHRQKSGVILLSAIFAAMFLGDDILKPLIGRIRPCDKFPEVELLLGSIHSPSFPSGHAMVGFAS
;
A
#
# COMPACT_ATOMS: atom_id res chain seq x y z
N MET A 1 -23.88 -9.43 4.86
CA MET A 1 -23.33 -8.78 3.64
C MET A 1 -21.84 -8.54 3.79
N LEU A 2 -21.39 -7.89 4.87
CA LEU A 2 -19.97 -7.73 5.18
C LEU A 2 -19.23 -9.07 5.33
N ASP A 3 -19.86 -10.08 5.93
CA ASP A 3 -19.25 -11.41 6.12
C ASP A 3 -18.97 -12.11 4.77
N ASN A 4 -19.85 -11.94 3.78
CA ASN A 4 -19.62 -12.48 2.45
C ASN A 4 -18.44 -11.81 1.76
N LEU A 5 -18.25 -10.50 1.96
CA LEU A 5 -17.10 -9.77 1.42
C LEU A 5 -15.80 -10.20 2.11
N GLN A 6 -15.82 -10.41 3.43
CA GLN A 6 -14.67 -10.93 4.17
C GLN A 6 -14.29 -12.34 3.70
N LEU A 7 -15.29 -13.19 3.48
CA LEU A 7 -15.07 -14.55 2.99
C LEU A 7 -14.49 -14.56 1.56
N ILE A 8 -14.90 -13.62 0.71
CA ILE A 8 -14.28 -13.45 -0.62
C ILE A 8 -12.83 -12.99 -0.48
N ASP A 9 -12.54 -12.00 0.37
CA ASP A 9 -11.19 -11.48 0.58
C ASP A 9 -10.24 -12.57 1.11
N GLU A 10 -10.70 -13.37 2.07
CA GLU A 10 -9.94 -14.51 2.60
C GLU A 10 -9.71 -15.59 1.55
N ARG A 11 -10.72 -15.90 0.72
CA ARG A 11 -10.56 -16.86 -0.38
C ARG A 11 -9.51 -16.40 -1.39
N ILE A 12 -9.51 -15.11 -1.73
CA ILE A 12 -8.51 -14.53 -2.63
C ILE A 12 -7.12 -14.62 -2.00
N LEU A 13 -7.00 -14.26 -0.71
CA LEU A 13 -5.74 -14.35 0.03
C LEU A 13 -5.16 -15.77 -0.01
N PHE A 14 -5.95 -16.77 0.38
CA PHE A 14 -5.48 -18.17 0.40
C PHE A 14 -5.28 -18.73 -1.01
N PHE A 15 -6.04 -18.29 -2.00
CA PHE A 15 -5.79 -18.66 -3.40
C PHE A 15 -4.40 -18.21 -3.85
N ILE A 16 -4.03 -16.96 -3.57
CA ILE A 16 -2.70 -16.42 -3.91
C ILE A 16 -1.60 -17.17 -3.15
N GLN A 17 -1.76 -17.34 -1.83
CA GLN A 17 -0.79 -18.03 -0.98
C GLN A 17 -0.52 -19.47 -1.43
N ASN A 18 -1.57 -20.22 -1.79
CA ASN A 18 -1.45 -21.64 -2.11
C ASN A 18 -1.05 -21.93 -3.56
N ASN A 19 -1.29 -21.00 -4.50
CA ASN A 19 -1.09 -21.27 -5.94
C ASN A 19 0.05 -20.44 -6.57
N TRP A 20 0.34 -19.24 -6.04
CA TRP A 20 1.25 -18.29 -6.71
C TRP A 20 2.55 -18.05 -5.92
N LYS A 21 2.64 -18.49 -4.66
CA LYS A 21 3.85 -18.33 -3.85
C LYS A 21 5.02 -19.07 -4.50
N THR A 22 6.04 -18.32 -4.90
CA THR A 22 7.31 -18.85 -5.43
C THR A 22 8.45 -17.93 -5.00
N PRO A 23 9.66 -18.44 -4.71
CA PRO A 23 10.78 -17.60 -4.26
C PRO A 23 11.13 -16.45 -5.21
N ALA A 24 11.02 -16.68 -6.52
CA ALA A 24 11.26 -15.64 -7.52
C ALA A 24 10.23 -14.50 -7.43
N LEU A 25 8.94 -14.85 -7.30
CA LEU A 25 7.88 -13.85 -7.17
C LEU A 25 7.98 -13.10 -5.84
N ASP A 26 8.37 -13.79 -4.75
CA ASP A 26 8.55 -13.19 -3.44
C ASP A 26 9.62 -12.08 -3.48
N HIS A 27 10.76 -12.33 -4.13
CA HIS A 27 11.79 -11.31 -4.34
C HIS A 27 11.29 -10.11 -5.15
N VAL A 28 10.51 -10.36 -6.22
CA VAL A 28 9.92 -9.29 -7.02
C VAL A 28 8.95 -8.46 -6.19
N MET A 29 8.08 -9.09 -5.40
CA MET A 29 7.11 -8.39 -4.56
C MET A 29 7.77 -7.55 -3.47
N VAL A 30 8.84 -8.06 -2.84
CA VAL A 30 9.65 -7.29 -1.88
C VAL A 30 10.31 -6.09 -2.54
N PHE A 31 10.88 -6.26 -3.74
CA PHE A 31 11.49 -5.16 -4.49
C PHE A 31 10.46 -4.08 -4.89
N LEU A 32 9.29 -4.48 -5.38
CA LEU A 32 8.22 -3.53 -5.70
C LEU A 32 7.68 -2.80 -4.47
N THR A 33 7.56 -3.51 -3.35
CA THR A 33 7.10 -2.90 -2.09
C THR A 33 8.12 -1.90 -1.56
N SER A 34 9.43 -2.20 -1.65
CA SER A 34 10.47 -1.29 -1.18
C SER A 34 10.54 0.01 -1.99
N LEU A 35 10.21 -0.03 -3.28
CA LEU A 35 10.07 1.17 -4.13
C LEU A 35 8.92 2.07 -3.67
N GLY A 36 7.81 1.48 -3.23
CA GLY A 36 6.64 2.22 -2.74
C GLY A 36 6.75 2.70 -1.29
N ASN A 37 7.79 2.30 -0.56
CA ASN A 37 7.87 2.52 0.88
C ASN A 37 7.83 4.02 1.22
N ALA A 38 6.88 4.40 2.08
CA ALA A 38 6.58 5.78 2.47
C ALA A 38 6.38 6.76 1.29
N GLY A 39 6.10 6.27 0.08
CA GLY A 39 5.97 7.10 -1.12
C GLY A 39 7.28 7.73 -1.60
N VAL A 40 8.45 7.28 -1.13
CA VAL A 40 9.75 7.92 -1.40
C VAL A 40 10.03 8.05 -2.90
N LEU A 41 9.74 7.00 -3.70
CA LEU A 41 9.88 7.05 -5.15
C LEU A 41 9.08 8.21 -5.76
N TRP A 42 7.83 8.35 -5.36
CA TRP A 42 6.91 9.36 -5.89
C TRP A 42 7.30 10.77 -5.42
N ILE A 43 7.78 10.91 -4.18
CA ILE A 43 8.32 12.18 -3.65
C ILE A 43 9.55 12.62 -4.46
N CYS A 44 10.45 11.69 -4.79
CA CYS A 44 11.60 11.98 -5.66
C CYS A 44 11.18 12.44 -7.05
N ILE A 45 10.18 11.78 -7.66
CA ILE A 45 9.62 12.18 -8.96
C ILE A 45 9.00 13.58 -8.87
N ALA A 46 8.20 13.84 -7.82
CA ALA A 46 7.60 15.15 -7.58
C ALA A 46 8.66 16.26 -7.47
N ALA A 47 9.73 16.01 -6.71
CA ALA A 47 10.84 16.95 -6.57
C ALA A 47 11.50 17.26 -7.93
N ILE A 48 11.82 16.24 -8.73
CA ILE A 48 12.40 16.42 -10.07
C ILE A 48 11.48 17.25 -10.98
N LEU A 49 10.16 17.00 -10.92
CA LEU A 49 9.18 17.77 -11.69
C LEU A 49 9.09 19.23 -11.22
N ILE A 50 9.15 19.48 -9.91
CA ILE A 50 9.14 20.83 -9.33
C ILE A 50 10.33 21.65 -9.82
N PHE A 51 11.53 21.07 -9.88
CA PHE A 51 12.74 21.77 -10.37
C PHE A 51 12.77 21.91 -11.91
N SER A 52 11.88 21.23 -12.63
CA SER A 52 11.74 21.37 -14.09
C SER A 52 10.85 22.56 -14.44
N LYS A 53 11.43 23.63 -15.02
CA LYS A 53 10.71 24.88 -15.38
C LYS A 53 9.40 24.68 -16.14
N HIS A 54 9.29 23.62 -16.95
CA HIS A 54 8.11 23.34 -17.75
C HIS A 54 7.04 22.49 -17.02
N ARG A 55 7.41 21.77 -15.96
CA ARG A 55 6.54 20.76 -15.29
C ARG A 55 6.32 21.02 -13.80
N GLN A 56 6.74 22.19 -13.30
CA GLN A 56 6.64 22.53 -11.89
C GLN A 56 5.24 22.35 -11.30
N LYS A 57 4.19 22.77 -12.04
CA LYS A 57 2.80 22.61 -11.61
C LYS A 57 2.42 21.15 -11.40
N SER A 58 2.82 20.26 -12.31
CA SER A 58 2.58 18.82 -12.19
C SER A 58 3.27 18.24 -10.97
N GLY A 59 4.50 18.68 -10.67
CA GLY A 59 5.22 18.24 -9.47
C GLY A 59 4.54 18.69 -8.17
N VAL A 60 4.00 19.92 -8.12
CA VAL A 60 3.23 20.40 -6.96
C VAL A 60 1.93 19.61 -6.79
N ILE A 61 1.21 19.33 -7.87
CA ILE A 61 -0.02 18.53 -7.86
C ILE A 61 0.26 17.10 -7.39
N LEU A 62 1.34 16.49 -7.89
CA LEU A 62 1.75 15.15 -7.48
C LEU A 62 2.06 15.10 -5.98
N LEU A 63 2.85 16.06 -5.49
CA LEU A 63 3.20 16.13 -4.07
C LEU A 63 1.98 16.33 -3.18
N SER A 64 1.03 17.18 -3.60
CA SER A 64 -0.22 17.40 -2.84
C SER A 64 -1.13 16.17 -2.87
N ALA A 65 -1.19 15.42 -3.97
CA ALA A 65 -1.94 14.18 -4.07
C ALA A 65 -1.36 13.09 -3.15
N ILE A 66 -0.04 12.92 -3.12
CA ILE A 66 0.64 12.00 -2.20
C ILE A 66 0.33 12.37 -0.75
N PHE A 67 0.47 13.65 -0.40
CA PHE A 67 0.18 14.13 0.95
C PHE A 67 -1.29 13.88 1.35
N ALA A 68 -2.24 14.22 0.48
CA ALA A 68 -3.65 13.98 0.72
C ALA A 68 -3.96 12.49 0.87
N ALA A 69 -3.36 11.62 0.04
CA ALA A 69 -3.54 10.17 0.11
C ALA A 69 -3.04 9.60 1.45
N MET A 70 -1.85 10.02 1.89
CA MET A 70 -1.30 9.58 3.18
C MET A 70 -2.13 10.10 4.35
N PHE A 71 -2.45 11.40 4.37
CA PHE A 71 -3.20 12.01 5.47
C PHE A 71 -4.62 11.45 5.59
N LEU A 72 -5.37 11.40 4.49
CA LEU A 72 -6.72 10.86 4.49
C LEU A 72 -6.71 9.34 4.79
N GLY A 73 -5.75 8.61 4.24
CA GLY A 73 -5.65 7.16 4.43
C GLY A 73 -5.23 6.77 5.84
N ASP A 74 -4.07 7.25 6.27
CA ASP A 74 -3.38 6.76 7.45
C ASP A 74 -3.84 7.44 8.74
N ASP A 75 -4.12 8.74 8.70
CA ASP A 75 -4.48 9.50 9.89
C ASP A 75 -6.00 9.57 10.12
N ILE A 76 -6.81 9.49 9.05
CA ILE A 76 -8.27 9.61 9.15
C ILE A 76 -8.94 8.25 8.97
N LEU A 77 -8.80 7.61 7.79
CA LEU A 77 -9.59 6.42 7.46
C LEU A 77 -9.15 5.18 8.25
N LYS A 78 -7.84 4.96 8.42
CA LYS A 78 -7.32 3.79 9.15
C LYS A 78 -7.83 3.71 10.60
N PRO A 79 -7.71 4.76 11.43
CA PRO A 79 -8.22 4.72 12.80
C PRO A 79 -9.75 4.59 12.87
N LEU A 80 -10.47 5.21 11.92
CA LEU A 80 -11.93 5.14 11.87
C LEU A 80 -12.44 3.74 11.54
N ILE A 81 -11.74 3.01 10.67
CA ILE A 81 -12.19 1.69 10.19
C ILE A 81 -11.64 0.57 11.07
N GLY A 82 -10.40 0.69 11.57
CA GLY A 82 -9.83 -0.23 12.55
C GLY A 82 -9.74 -1.70 12.09
N ARG A 83 -9.65 -1.94 10.78
CA ARG A 83 -9.66 -3.31 10.22
C ARG A 83 -8.40 -4.08 10.60
N ILE A 84 -8.57 -5.28 11.15
CA ILE A 84 -7.49 -6.23 11.50
C ILE A 84 -6.73 -6.65 10.23
N ARG A 85 -5.40 -6.84 10.32
CA ARG A 85 -4.60 -7.33 9.19
C ARG A 85 -4.71 -8.86 9.05
N PRO A 86 -4.61 -9.40 7.82
CA PRO A 86 -4.57 -10.85 7.64
C PRO A 86 -3.47 -11.55 8.43
N CYS A 87 -2.30 -10.91 8.60
CA CYS A 87 -1.19 -11.44 9.38
C CYS A 87 -1.47 -11.56 10.88
N ASP A 88 -2.36 -10.72 11.42
CA ASP A 88 -2.79 -10.80 12.82
C ASP A 88 -3.92 -11.84 12.99
N LYS A 89 -4.71 -12.07 11.93
CA LYS A 89 -5.83 -13.02 11.93
C LYS A 89 -5.39 -14.47 11.67
N PHE A 90 -4.38 -14.67 10.83
CA PHE A 90 -3.86 -15.98 10.40
C PHE A 90 -2.34 -16.04 10.64
N PRO A 91 -1.90 -16.21 11.91
CA PRO A 91 -0.48 -16.18 12.27
C PRO A 91 0.35 -17.31 11.64
N GLU A 92 -0.31 -18.37 11.14
CA GLU A 92 0.31 -19.47 10.41
C GLU A 92 0.83 -19.08 9.01
N VAL A 93 0.39 -17.95 8.45
CA VAL A 93 0.83 -17.48 7.14
C VAL A 93 2.18 -16.78 7.27
N GLU A 94 3.20 -17.35 6.63
CA GLU A 94 4.56 -16.78 6.60
C GLU A 94 4.57 -15.41 5.92
N LEU A 95 5.18 -14.42 6.58
CA LEU A 95 5.31 -13.06 6.07
C LEU A 95 6.61 -12.87 5.29
N LEU A 96 6.51 -12.22 4.13
CA LEU A 96 7.68 -11.83 3.32
C LEU A 96 8.43 -10.63 3.91
N LEU A 97 7.73 -9.77 4.65
CA LEU A 97 8.24 -8.55 5.28
C LEU A 97 7.72 -8.46 6.72
N GLY A 98 8.50 -7.84 7.60
CA GLY A 98 8.14 -7.71 9.02
C GLY A 98 6.72 -7.15 9.23
N SER A 99 6.01 -7.67 10.24
CA SER A 99 4.65 -7.25 10.55
C SER A 99 4.60 -5.77 10.94
N ILE A 100 3.58 -5.06 10.46
CA ILE A 100 3.32 -3.66 10.78
C ILE A 100 2.06 -3.60 11.63
N HIS A 101 2.16 -3.06 12.85
CA HIS A 101 1.05 -2.94 13.79
C HIS A 101 0.15 -1.73 13.52
N SER A 102 -0.33 -1.58 12.28
CA SER A 102 -1.34 -0.56 11.91
C SER A 102 -2.59 -1.23 11.33
N PRO A 103 -3.76 -0.56 11.32
CA PRO A 103 -4.95 -1.07 10.63
C PRO A 103 -4.66 -1.41 9.15
N SER A 104 -5.34 -2.42 8.61
CA SER A 104 -5.12 -2.93 7.25
C SER A 104 -5.75 -2.08 6.15
N PHE A 105 -6.82 -1.35 6.47
CA PHE A 105 -7.63 -0.65 5.48
C PHE A 105 -7.77 0.84 5.80
N PRO A 106 -7.59 1.72 4.80
CA PRO A 106 -7.12 1.44 3.44
C PRO A 106 -5.60 1.15 3.37
N SER A 107 -5.13 0.61 2.24
CA SER A 107 -3.70 0.39 2.00
C SER A 107 -3.01 1.68 1.58
N GLY A 108 -2.10 2.19 2.42
CA GLY A 108 -1.35 3.42 2.14
C GLY A 108 -0.50 3.34 0.86
N HIS A 109 0.20 2.22 0.63
CA HIS A 109 0.99 2.01 -0.60
C HIS A 109 0.11 2.07 -1.86
N ALA A 110 -1.07 1.44 -1.82
CA ALA A 110 -2.00 1.48 -2.95
C ALA A 110 -2.57 2.89 -3.14
N MET A 111 -2.95 3.58 -2.06
CA MET A 111 -3.48 4.94 -2.16
C MET A 111 -2.47 5.91 -2.79
N VAL A 112 -1.22 5.89 -2.32
CA VAL A 112 -0.16 6.74 -2.88
C VAL A 112 0.13 6.35 -4.34
N GLY A 113 0.20 5.05 -4.65
CA GLY A 113 0.47 4.58 -6.00
C GLY A 113 -0.60 4.95 -7.03
N PHE A 114 -1.88 4.98 -6.64
CA PHE A 114 -2.98 5.38 -7.53
C PHE A 114 -3.20 6.90 -7.60
N ALA A 115 -2.80 7.64 -6.56
CA ALA A 115 -2.90 9.10 -6.53
C ALA A 115 -1.77 9.80 -7.30
N SER A 116 -0.68 9.09 -7.58
CA SER A 116 0.54 9.58 -8.22
C SER A 116 0.51 9.44 -9.75
#